data_AF-A0A5N8UT84-F1
#
_entry.id   AF-A0A5N8UT84-F1
#
_cell.length_a   1.000
_cell.length_b   1.000
_cell.length_c   1.000
_cell.angle_alpha   90.00
_cell.angle_beta   90.00
_cell.angle_gamma   90.00
#
_symmetry.space_group_name_H-M   'P 1'
#
loop_
_entity.id
_entity.type
_entity.pdbx_description
1 polymer ?
#
loop_
_entity_poly.entity_id
_entity_poly.type
_entity_poly.pdbx_seq_one_letter_code
_entity_poly.pdbx_strand_id
1 'polypeptide(L)'
;MGKLYSHYGSKSLKAVEHFVLIIIAIATIVAIGQEIVHIIGNARVDLADLLLLFIYLEVLAMVANYAESGKLPIRMPIYIAIVALARYLILDIKAMDDWRIMTIALSTLVLSITVIVIRWGQLKLPYPRKEEH
;
A
#
# COMPACT_ATOMS: atom_id res chain seq x y z
N MET A 1 -14.88 37.62 -10.38
CA MET A 1 -14.56 36.49 -11.30
C MET A 1 -13.84 35.35 -10.57
N GLY A 2 -14.43 34.77 -9.51
CA GLY A 2 -13.74 33.76 -8.68
C GLY A 2 -14.59 32.57 -8.21
N LYS A 3 -15.86 32.47 -8.62
CA LYS A 3 -16.78 31.40 -8.17
C LYS A 3 -16.97 30.25 -9.19
N LEU A 4 -16.37 30.32 -10.38
CA LEU A 4 -16.54 29.29 -11.42
C LEU A 4 -15.48 28.17 -11.38
N TYR A 5 -14.30 28.43 -10.79
CA TYR A 5 -13.20 27.45 -10.76
C TYR A 5 -13.34 26.36 -9.68
N SER A 6 -13.99 26.63 -8.53
CA SER A 6 -14.04 25.63 -7.44
C SER A 6 -15.03 24.49 -7.69
N HIS A 7 -16.06 24.70 -8.52
CA HIS A 7 -17.07 23.66 -8.80
C HIS A 7 -16.69 22.72 -9.94
N TYR A 8 -15.95 23.20 -10.95
CA TYR A 8 -15.45 22.36 -12.05
C TYR A 8 -14.14 21.65 -11.72
N GLY A 9 -13.25 22.29 -10.95
CA GLY A 9 -11.96 21.69 -10.56
C GLY A 9 -12.12 20.40 -9.75
N SER A 10 -13.10 20.34 -8.84
CA SER A 10 -13.33 19.16 -8.01
C SER A 10 -13.96 17.98 -8.77
N LYS A 11 -14.85 18.23 -9.75
CA LYS A 11 -15.42 17.15 -10.59
C LYS A 11 -14.41 16.60 -11.58
N SER A 12 -13.60 17.45 -12.20
CA SER A 12 -12.54 17.01 -13.11
C SER A 12 -11.47 16.21 -12.39
N LEU A 13 -11.06 16.63 -11.18
CA LEU A 13 -10.09 15.90 -10.38
C LEU A 13 -10.61 14.51 -9.97
N LYS A 14 -11.86 14.41 -9.51
CA LYS A 14 -12.48 13.12 -9.17
C LYS A 14 -12.59 12.17 -10.35
N ALA A 15 -12.88 12.67 -11.55
CA ALA A 15 -12.91 11.86 -12.76
C ALA A 15 -11.53 11.28 -13.11
N VAL A 16 -10.48 12.09 -12.97
CA VAL A 16 -9.10 11.66 -13.17
C VAL A 16 -8.67 10.64 -12.10
N GLU A 17 -9.02 10.87 -10.83
CA GLU A 17 -8.76 9.92 -9.74
C GLU A 17 -9.37 8.55 -10.06
N HIS A 18 -10.66 8.52 -10.44
CA HIS A 18 -11.34 7.27 -10.75
C HIS A 18 -10.71 6.54 -11.96
N PHE A 19 -10.29 7.29 -12.97
CA PHE A 19 -9.60 6.74 -14.13
C PHE A 19 -8.25 6.09 -13.74
N VAL A 20 -7.48 6.76 -12.88
CA VAL A 20 -6.19 6.23 -12.38
C VAL A 20 -6.41 4.96 -11.56
N LEU A 21 -7.43 4.90 -10.69
CA LEU A 21 -7.73 3.69 -9.92
C LEU A 21 -8.05 2.49 -10.81
N ILE A 22 -8.82 2.71 -11.88
CA ILE A 22 -9.16 1.67 -12.85
C ILE A 22 -7.89 1.13 -13.51
N ILE A 23 -6.97 2.02 -13.90
CA ILE A 23 -5.67 1.63 -14.46
C ILE A 23 -4.87 0.80 -13.45
N ILE A 24 -4.78 1.24 -12.19
CA ILE A 24 -4.06 0.50 -11.15
C ILE A 24 -4.66 -0.88 -10.95
N ALA A 25 -6.00 -0.98 -10.83
CA ALA A 25 -6.68 -2.26 -10.67
C ALA A 25 -6.39 -3.23 -11.83
N ILE A 26 -6.52 -2.76 -13.07
CA ILE A 26 -6.23 -3.58 -14.26
C ILE A 26 -4.76 -4.00 -14.28
N ALA A 27 -3.84 -3.07 -14.02
CA ALA A 27 -2.41 -3.36 -14.00
C ALA A 27 -2.07 -4.42 -12.93
N THR A 28 -2.67 -4.33 -11.74
CA THR A 28 -2.47 -5.32 -10.68
C THR A 28 -3.02 -6.70 -11.06
N ILE A 29 -4.17 -6.78 -11.72
CA ILE A 29 -4.72 -8.06 -12.23
C ILE A 29 -3.78 -8.67 -13.28
N VAL A 30 -3.27 -7.86 -14.21
CA VAL A 30 -2.30 -8.33 -15.21
C VAL A 30 -1.02 -8.81 -14.55
N ALA A 31 -0.50 -8.08 -13.56
CA ALA A 31 0.69 -8.48 -12.80
C ALA A 31 0.50 -9.81 -12.06
N ILE A 32 -0.66 -10.03 -11.41
CA ILE A 32 -1.00 -11.33 -10.81
C ILE A 32 -0.96 -12.44 -11.87
N GLY A 33 -1.53 -12.20 -13.05
CA GLY A 33 -1.50 -13.17 -14.15
C GLY A 33 -0.09 -13.50 -14.62
N GLN A 34 0.78 -12.48 -14.78
CA GLN A 34 2.18 -12.65 -15.14
C GLN A 34 2.94 -13.47 -14.09
N GLU A 35 2.71 -13.18 -12.82
CA GLU A 35 3.33 -13.90 -11.71
C GLU A 35 2.90 -15.37 -11.67
N ILE A 36 1.61 -15.65 -11.89
CA ILE A 36 1.12 -17.04 -11.99
C ILE A 36 1.80 -17.80 -13.13
N VAL A 37 1.96 -17.16 -14.30
CA VAL A 37 2.68 -17.78 -15.43
C VAL A 37 4.15 -18.03 -15.07
N HIS A 38 4.79 -17.11 -14.35
CA HIS A 38 6.16 -17.27 -13.88
C HIS A 38 6.32 -18.48 -12.94
N ILE A 39 5.46 -18.59 -11.93
CA ILE A 39 5.43 -19.70 -10.97
C ILE A 39 5.25 -21.05 -11.69
N ILE A 40 4.30 -21.11 -12.64
CA ILE A 40 4.05 -22.33 -13.43
C ILE A 40 5.28 -22.68 -14.27
N GLY A 41 5.91 -21.69 -14.92
CA GLY A 41 7.12 -21.88 -15.72
C GLY A 41 8.31 -22.41 -14.92
N ASN A 42 8.44 -21.98 -13.66
CA ASN A 42 9.49 -22.45 -12.76
C ASN A 42 9.19 -23.82 -12.12
N ALA A 43 7.97 -24.35 -12.30
CA ALA A 43 7.49 -25.60 -11.70
C ALA A 43 7.68 -25.71 -10.17
N ARG A 44 7.77 -24.56 -9.51
CA ARG A 44 8.05 -24.43 -8.08
C ARG A 44 7.34 -23.17 -7.58
N VAL A 45 6.72 -23.30 -6.41
CA VAL A 45 6.11 -22.17 -5.70
C VAL A 45 7.06 -21.78 -4.59
N ASP A 46 7.69 -20.62 -4.72
CA ASP A 46 8.49 -20.06 -3.64
C ASP A 46 7.65 -19.14 -2.75
N LEU A 47 8.14 -18.99 -1.52
CA LEU A 47 7.51 -18.15 -0.50
C LEU A 47 7.48 -16.67 -0.90
N ALA A 48 8.46 -16.24 -1.70
CA ALA A 48 8.51 -14.90 -2.28
C ALA A 48 7.33 -14.65 -3.23
N ASP A 49 6.98 -15.63 -4.05
CA ASP A 49 5.89 -15.52 -5.03
C ASP A 49 4.54 -15.37 -4.32
N LEU A 50 4.31 -16.15 -3.26
CA LEU A 50 3.12 -16.04 -2.42
C LEU A 50 3.04 -14.68 -1.71
N LEU A 51 4.18 -14.16 -1.26
CA LEU A 51 4.26 -12.84 -0.62
C LEU A 51 3.92 -11.73 -1.62
N LEU A 52 4.42 -11.84 -2.85
CA LEU A 52 4.17 -10.88 -3.92
C LEU A 52 2.69 -10.87 -4.33
N LEU A 53 2.07 -12.05 -4.48
CA LEU A 53 0.63 -12.18 -4.72
C LEU A 53 -0.21 -11.57 -3.58
N PHE A 54 0.22 -11.72 -2.32
CA PHE A 54 -0.45 -11.07 -1.19
C PHE A 54 -0.37 -9.54 -1.28
N ILE A 55 0.77 -8.98 -1.67
CA ILE A 55 0.93 -7.53 -1.87
C ILE A 55 -0.01 -7.05 -2.98
N TYR A 56 -0.13 -7.78 -4.08
CA TYR A 56 -1.07 -7.43 -5.17
C TYR A 56 -2.53 -7.45 -4.70
N LEU A 57 -2.95 -8.46 -3.93
CA LEU A 57 -4.28 -8.50 -3.34
C LEU A 57 -4.54 -7.31 -2.40
N GLU A 58 -3.55 -6.89 -1.64
CA GLU A 58 -3.69 -5.77 -0.72
C GLU A 58 -3.79 -4.41 -1.46
N VAL A 59 -3.07 -4.26 -2.57
CA VAL A 59 -3.24 -3.12 -3.49
C VAL A 59 -4.66 -3.09 -4.05
N LEU A 60 -5.20 -4.23 -4.50
CA LEU A 60 -6.59 -4.30 -4.97
C LEU A 60 -7.59 -3.91 -3.87
N ALA A 61 -7.38 -4.38 -2.63
CA ALA A 61 -8.22 -4.01 -1.48
C ALA A 61 -8.15 -2.50 -1.18
N MET A 62 -6.98 -1.88 -1.33
CA MET A 62 -6.80 -0.44 -1.17
C MET A 62 -7.54 0.35 -2.26
N VAL A 63 -7.44 -0.09 -3.51
CA VAL A 63 -8.16 0.53 -4.64
C VAL A 63 -9.67 0.41 -4.45
N ALA A 64 -10.17 -0.77 -4.04
CA ALA A 64 -11.59 -0.98 -3.72
C ALA A 64 -12.07 -0.06 -2.58
N ASN A 65 -11.33 -0.03 -1.46
CA ASN A 65 -11.65 0.84 -0.33
C ASN A 65 -11.62 2.33 -0.71
N TYR A 66 -10.70 2.75 -1.58
CA TYR A 66 -10.68 4.12 -2.07
C TYR A 66 -11.89 4.42 -2.95
N ALA A 67 -12.27 3.50 -3.85
CA ALA A 67 -13.43 3.66 -4.71
C ALA A 67 -14.73 3.83 -3.90
N GLU A 68 -14.86 3.13 -2.76
CA GLU A 68 -16.02 3.24 -1.87
C GLU A 68 -15.99 4.49 -0.97
N SER A 69 -14.82 4.82 -0.40
CA SER A 69 -14.73 5.86 0.65
C SER A 69 -14.21 7.23 0.17
N GLY A 70 -13.66 7.32 -1.04
CA GLY A 70 -13.04 8.52 -1.61
C GLY A 70 -11.81 9.03 -0.84
N LYS A 71 -11.28 8.24 0.10
CA LYS A 71 -10.13 8.61 0.95
C LYS A 71 -9.03 7.58 0.78
N LEU A 72 -7.82 8.04 0.44
CA LEU A 72 -6.65 7.17 0.34
C LEU A 72 -6.24 6.76 1.76
N PRO A 73 -6.33 5.48 2.14
CA PRO A 73 -5.98 5.05 3.48
C PRO A 73 -4.45 4.99 3.59
N ILE A 74 -3.78 6.14 3.74
CA ILE A 74 -2.31 6.27 3.82
C ILE A 74 -1.70 5.39 4.94
N ARG A 75 -2.50 5.02 5.93
CA ARG A 75 -2.09 4.11 7.02
C ARG A 75 -1.90 2.67 6.57
N MET A 76 -2.72 2.17 5.64
CA MET A 76 -2.66 0.78 5.20
C MET A 76 -1.30 0.41 4.59
N PRO A 77 -0.74 1.16 3.60
CA PRO A 77 0.55 0.85 2.97
C PRO A 77 1.73 0.61 3.93
N ILE A 78 1.83 1.39 5.01
CA ILE A 78 2.96 1.26 5.95
C ILE A 78 2.85 -0.05 6.75
N TYR A 79 1.62 -0.47 7.10
CA TYR A 79 1.41 -1.76 7.73
C TYR A 79 1.74 -2.92 6.79
N ILE A 80 1.44 -2.79 5.48
CA ILE A 80 1.84 -3.77 4.45
C ILE A 80 3.35 -3.97 4.47
N ALA A 81 4.11 -2.87 4.48
CA ALA A 81 5.57 -2.93 4.44
C ALA A 81 6.13 -3.66 5.68
N ILE A 82 5.58 -3.39 6.86
CA ILE A 82 5.96 -4.08 8.11
C ILE A 82 5.63 -5.57 8.02
N VAL A 83 4.40 -5.92 7.59
CA VAL A 83 3.96 -7.32 7.45
C VAL A 83 4.79 -8.06 6.40
N ALA A 84 5.11 -7.41 5.29
CA ALA A 84 5.92 -7.96 4.22
C ALA A 84 7.35 -8.27 4.70
N LEU A 85 8.00 -7.33 5.39
CA LEU A 85 9.32 -7.53 5.98
C LEU A 85 9.32 -8.62 7.05
N ALA A 86 8.29 -8.66 7.91
CA ALA A 86 8.15 -9.68 8.93
C ALA A 86 7.98 -11.08 8.31
N ARG A 87 7.17 -11.21 7.26
CA ARG A 87 7.00 -12.47 6.53
C ARG A 87 8.25 -12.87 5.78
N TYR A 88 8.92 -11.92 5.13
CA TYR A 88 10.19 -12.17 4.47
C TYR A 88 11.22 -12.75 5.46
N LEU A 89 11.32 -12.16 6.65
CA LEU A 89 12.19 -12.65 7.71
C LEU A 89 11.85 -14.08 8.13
N ILE A 90 10.58 -14.39 8.45
CA ILE A 90 10.18 -15.71 8.96
C ILE A 90 10.44 -16.83 7.94
N LEU A 91 10.22 -16.54 6.66
CA LEU A 91 10.25 -17.52 5.59
C LEU A 91 11.69 -17.85 5.15
N ASP A 92 12.59 -16.87 5.24
CA ASP A 92 13.97 -16.98 4.74
C ASP A 92 15.00 -17.11 5.89
N ILE A 93 14.59 -17.05 7.17
CA ILE A 93 15.50 -17.01 8.33
C ILE A 93 16.54 -18.14 8.37
N LYS A 94 16.23 -19.32 7.81
CA LYS A 94 17.14 -20.47 7.81
C LYS A 94 18.21 -20.40 6.73
N ALA A 95 18.00 -19.61 5.69
CA ALA A 95 18.90 -19.46 4.54
C ALA A 95 19.61 -18.10 4.53
N MET A 96 19.38 -17.25 5.54
CA MET A 96 19.90 -15.90 5.63
C MET A 96 21.08 -15.78 6.58
N ASP A 97 22.06 -14.97 6.21
CA ASP A 97 23.14 -14.56 7.10
C ASP A 97 22.62 -13.78 8.31
N ASP A 98 23.24 -13.98 9.47
CA ASP A 98 22.91 -13.31 10.74
C ASP A 98 22.86 -11.78 10.59
N TRP A 99 23.74 -11.20 9.77
CA TRP A 99 23.77 -9.77 9.50
C TRP A 99 22.51 -9.27 8.76
N ARG A 100 22.00 -10.07 7.83
CA ARG A 100 20.82 -9.74 7.03
C ARG A 100 19.56 -9.83 7.89
N ILE A 101 19.48 -10.86 8.74
CA ILE A 101 18.44 -11.01 9.76
C ILE A 101 18.38 -9.77 10.66
N MET A 102 19.54 -9.34 11.18
CA MET A 102 19.63 -8.16 12.04
C MET A 102 19.23 -6.87 11.31
N THR A 103 19.60 -6.72 10.04
CA THR A 103 19.24 -5.55 9.22
C THR A 103 17.73 -5.45 8.99
N ILE A 104 17.06 -6.57 8.69
CA ILE A 104 15.61 -6.60 8.46
C ILE A 104 14.85 -6.38 9.75
N ALA A 105 15.29 -6.98 10.86
CA ALA A 105 14.72 -6.74 12.17
C ALA A 105 14.81 -5.26 12.56
N LEU A 106 15.98 -4.64 12.37
CA LEU A 106 16.18 -3.21 12.64
C LEU A 106 15.32 -2.32 11.73
N SER A 107 15.24 -2.65 10.44
CA SER A 107 14.39 -1.92 9.48
C SER A 107 12.91 -1.99 9.87
N THR A 108 12.44 -3.16 10.30
CA THR A 108 11.06 -3.38 10.75
C THR A 108 10.78 -2.60 12.04
N LEU A 109 11.76 -2.52 12.95
CA LEU A 109 11.67 -1.72 14.17
C LEU A 109 11.57 -0.22 13.86
N VAL A 110 12.39 0.28 12.93
CA VAL A 110 12.34 1.68 12.48
C VAL A 110 10.97 2.02 11.88
N LEU A 111 10.46 1.17 10.98
CA LEU A 111 9.12 1.38 10.39
C LEU A 111 8.01 1.38 11.45
N SER A 112 8.11 0.49 12.44
CA SER A 112 7.16 0.42 13.56
C SER A 112 7.17 1.71 14.38
N ILE A 113 8.35 2.29 14.63
CA ILE A 113 8.47 3.61 15.29
C ILE A 113 7.87 4.71 14.42
N THR A 114 8.12 4.70 13.11
CA THR A 114 7.52 5.67 12.17
C THR A 114 5.99 5.65 12.25
N VAL A 115 5.37 4.47 12.31
CA VAL A 115 3.92 4.34 12.49
C VAL A 115 3.46 5.01 13.79
N ILE A 116 4.17 4.80 14.89
CA ILE A 116 3.85 5.42 16.19
C ILE A 116 3.94 6.94 16.09
N VAL A 117 5.00 7.47 15.49
CA VAL A 117 5.20 8.91 15.30
C VAL A 117 4.09 9.52 14.46
N ILE A 118 3.75 8.91 13.32
CA ILE A 118 2.64 9.39 12.45
C ILE A 118 1.32 9.36 13.22
N ARG A 119 1.04 8.27 13.94
CA ARG A 119 -0.18 8.14 14.74
C ARG A 119 -0.27 9.21 15.83
N TRP A 120 0.85 9.50 16.49
CA TRP A 120 0.89 10.50 17.54
C TRP A 120 0.75 11.92 17.00
N GLY A 121 1.37 12.23 15.86
CA GLY A 121 1.20 13.50 15.16
C GLY A 121 -0.25 13.77 14.75
N GLN A 122 -0.95 12.75 14.24
CA GLN A 122 -2.36 12.85 13.87
C GLN A 122 -3.30 13.06 15.07
N LEU A 123 -2.95 12.52 16.25
CA LEU A 123 -3.73 12.70 17.47
C LEU A 123 -3.51 14.07 18.13
N LYS A 124 -2.29 14.61 18.04
CA LYS A 124 -1.89 15.85 18.75
C LYS A 124 -2.08 17.13 17.94
N LEU A 125 -2.10 17.05 16.60
CA LEU A 125 -2.36 18.18 15.70
C LEU A 125 -3.48 17.83 14.69
N PRO A 126 -4.75 17.75 15.13
CA PRO A 126 -5.86 17.61 14.20
C PRO A 126 -5.93 18.86 13.31
N TYR A 127 -5.95 18.68 11.99
CA TYR A 127 -6.15 19.80 11.07
C TYR A 127 -7.44 20.53 11.44
N PRO A 128 -7.42 21.88 11.62
CA PRO A 128 -8.65 22.63 11.85
C PRO A 128 -9.57 22.40 10.66
N ARG A 129 -10.74 21.81 10.94
CA ARG A 129 -11.81 21.64 9.96
C ARG A 129 -12.22 23.05 9.55
N LYS A 130 -12.03 23.42 8.29
CA LYS A 130 -12.63 24.65 7.75
C LYS A 130 -14.13 24.50 7.90
N GLU A 131 -14.70 25.21 8.85
CA GLU A 131 -16.15 25.42 8.94
C GLU A 131 -16.52 26.22 7.69
N GLU A 132 -17.23 25.56 6.77
CA GLU A 132 -17.86 26.23 5.64
C GLU A 132 -19.06 27.01 6.21
N HIS A 133 -18.92 28.33 6.30
CA HIS A 133 -20.03 29.28 6.47
C HIS A 133 -20.67 29.61 5.12
#